data_AF-A0A7C4RHX1-F1
#
_entry.id   AF-A0A7C4RHX1-F1
#
_cell.length_a   1.000
_cell.length_b   1.000
_cell.length_c   1.000
_cell.angle_alpha   90.00
_cell.angle_beta   90.00
_cell.angle_gamma   90.00
#
_symmetry.space_group_name_H-M   'P 1'
#
loop_
_entity.id
_entity.type
_entity.pdbx_description
1 polymer ?
#
loop_
_entity_poly.entity_id
_entity_poly.type
_entity_poly.pdbx_seq_one_letter_code
_entity_poly.pdbx_strand_id
1 'polypeptide(L)'
;MILSSEMIIKNVDKLLQNKAAERKIILEIVERVLEEVNYYNLIKRSVRLENSILKIMDKTFNLEQFEKIYFIAGGKSSSHMAKAFEEILGEKISEGIVVEKRGYCSIDLKFPI
;
A
#
# COMPACT_ATOMS: atom_id res chain seq x y z
N MET A 1 11.41 -4.88 -21.74
CA MET A 1 12.01 -3.85 -20.89
C MET A 1 10.87 -3.05 -20.28
N ILE A 2 10.45 -3.38 -19.05
CA ILE A 2 9.45 -2.62 -18.31
C ILE A 2 10.14 -2.21 -17.01
N LEU A 3 10.78 -1.05 -17.03
CA LEU A 3 11.26 -0.37 -15.83
C LEU A 3 10.70 1.05 -15.91
N SER A 4 9.44 1.20 -15.50
CA SER A 4 8.78 2.51 -15.40
C SER A 4 8.39 2.84 -13.95
N SER A 5 9.03 2.21 -12.97
CA SER A 5 9.01 2.64 -11.57
C SER A 5 10.45 2.79 -11.08
N GLU A 6 10.67 3.81 -10.26
CA GLU A 6 11.95 4.04 -9.60
C GLU A 6 12.33 2.79 -8.78
N MET A 7 13.53 2.24 -8.95
CA MET A 7 13.97 1.03 -8.23
C MET A 7 13.92 1.24 -6.72
N ILE A 8 13.43 0.24 -5.98
CA ILE A 8 13.33 0.28 -4.52
C ILE A 8 14.72 0.08 -3.90
N ILE A 9 15.53 -0.79 -4.47
CA ILE A 9 16.91 -1.04 -4.06
C ILE A 9 17.78 0.12 -4.55
N LYS A 10 18.29 0.93 -3.63
CA LYS A 10 19.02 2.17 -3.98
C LYS A 10 20.51 1.98 -4.25
N ASN A 11 21.10 0.84 -3.91
CA ASN A 11 22.53 0.57 -4.01
C ASN A 11 22.88 -0.52 -5.05
N VAL A 12 22.08 -0.63 -6.12
CA VAL A 12 22.24 -1.65 -7.17
C VAL A 12 23.65 -1.64 -7.76
N ASP A 13 24.22 -0.47 -8.07
CA ASP A 13 25.56 -0.37 -8.64
C ASP A 13 26.63 -1.02 -7.78
N LYS A 14 26.53 -0.85 -6.45
CA LYS A 14 27.44 -1.48 -5.48
C LYS A 14 27.22 -2.99 -5.40
N LEU A 15 25.97 -3.43 -5.51
CA LEU A 15 25.61 -4.84 -5.44
C LEU A 15 26.05 -5.61 -6.69
N LEU A 16 26.15 -4.96 -7.86
CA LEU A 16 26.56 -5.59 -9.12
C LEU A 16 28.09 -5.67 -9.32
N GLN A 17 28.90 -5.14 -8.40
CA GLN A 17 30.37 -5.13 -8.53
C GLN A 17 31.03 -6.52 -8.61
N ASN A 18 30.35 -7.59 -8.18
CA ASN A 18 30.84 -8.96 -8.23
C ASN A 18 29.69 -9.94 -8.51
N LYS A 19 29.94 -10.99 -9.31
CA LYS A 19 28.89 -11.95 -9.75
C LYS A 19 27.68 -11.24 -10.37
N ALA A 20 27.95 -10.30 -11.28
CA ALA A 20 26.95 -9.35 -11.78
C ALA A 20 25.77 -10.06 -12.46
N ALA A 21 26.02 -11.12 -13.22
CA ALA A 21 24.98 -11.85 -13.94
C ALA A 21 23.97 -12.52 -12.99
N GLU A 22 24.45 -13.27 -11.99
CA GLU A 22 23.61 -13.96 -11.01
C GLU A 22 22.92 -12.96 -10.08
N ARG A 23 23.65 -11.92 -9.64
CA ARG A 23 23.08 -10.89 -8.76
C ARG A 23 22.02 -10.07 -9.47
N LYS A 24 22.15 -9.80 -10.77
CA LYS A 24 21.11 -9.11 -11.53
C LYS A 24 19.79 -9.88 -11.48
N ILE A 25 19.81 -11.20 -11.68
CA ILE A 25 18.62 -12.05 -11.59
C ILE A 25 17.99 -11.96 -10.19
N ILE A 26 18.81 -12.05 -9.14
CA ILE A 26 18.33 -11.95 -7.75
C ILE A 26 17.72 -10.58 -7.48
N LEU A 27 18.38 -9.50 -7.90
CA LEU A 27 17.89 -8.14 -7.69
C LEU A 27 16.57 -7.89 -8.43
N GLU A 28 16.43 -8.39 -9.65
CA GLU A 28 15.16 -8.35 -10.38
C GLU A 28 14.05 -9.09 -9.63
N ILE A 29 14.32 -10.29 -9.09
CA ILE A 29 13.34 -11.02 -8.27
C ILE A 29 12.97 -10.21 -7.02
N VAL A 30 13.96 -9.67 -6.31
CA VAL A 30 13.72 -8.93 -5.06
C VAL A 30 12.93 -7.66 -5.32
N GLU A 31 13.25 -6.89 -6.37
CA GLU A 31 12.47 -5.71 -6.77
C GLU A 31 11.01 -6.06 -7.04
N ARG A 32 10.76 -7.16 -7.79
CA ARG A 32 9.39 -7.60 -8.08
C ARG A 32 8.65 -8.05 -6.83
N VAL A 33 9.32 -8.75 -5.92
CA VAL A 33 8.73 -9.12 -4.63
C VAL A 33 8.40 -7.88 -3.81
N LEU A 34 9.31 -6.90 -3.71
CA LEU A 34 9.10 -5.66 -2.97
C LEU A 34 7.95 -4.83 -3.55
N GLU A 35 7.81 -4.80 -4.88
CA GLU A 35 6.69 -4.16 -5.58
C GLU A 35 5.35 -4.87 -5.28
N GLU A 36 5.35 -6.21 -5.24
CA GLU A 36 4.17 -7.00 -4.94
C GLU A 36 3.74 -6.92 -3.48
N VAL A 37 4.67 -6.85 -2.53
CA VAL A 37 4.36 -6.70 -1.09
C VAL A 37 4.16 -5.24 -0.66
N ASN A 38 4.22 -4.29 -1.59
CA ASN A 38 3.91 -2.90 -1.30
C ASN A 38 2.44 -2.78 -0.84
N TYR A 39 2.23 -2.36 0.41
CA TYR A 39 0.90 -2.35 1.02
C TYR A 39 -0.15 -1.54 0.25
N TYR A 40 0.25 -0.38 -0.28
CA TYR A 40 -0.66 0.45 -1.07
C TYR A 40 -1.14 -0.30 -2.31
N ASN A 41 -0.21 -0.87 -3.08
CA ASN A 41 -0.54 -1.64 -4.28
C ASN A 41 -1.31 -2.93 -3.96
N LEU A 42 -0.96 -3.60 -2.86
CA LEU A 42 -1.64 -4.81 -2.39
C LEU A 42 -3.11 -4.52 -2.10
N ILE A 43 -3.39 -3.48 -1.31
CA ILE A 43 -4.75 -3.06 -0.96
C ILE A 43 -5.55 -2.67 -2.21
N LYS A 44 -4.97 -1.86 -3.11
CA LYS A 44 -5.65 -1.46 -4.37
C LYS A 44 -5.98 -2.65 -5.27
N ARG A 45 -5.24 -3.75 -5.17
CA ARG A 45 -5.50 -5.00 -5.92
C ARG A 45 -6.52 -5.91 -5.22
N SER A 46 -6.47 -6.01 -3.89
CA SER A 46 -7.28 -6.93 -3.10
C SER A 46 -8.60 -6.36 -2.59
N VAL A 47 -8.77 -5.03 -2.61
CA VAL A 47 -9.95 -4.32 -2.14
C VAL A 47 -10.59 -3.54 -3.28
N ARG A 48 -11.89 -3.74 -3.48
CA ARG A 48 -12.67 -3.05 -4.52
C ARG A 48 -13.97 -2.54 -3.93
N LEU A 49 -14.34 -1.32 -4.27
CA LEU A 49 -15.64 -0.75 -3.98
C LEU A 49 -16.40 -0.59 -5.30
N GLU A 50 -17.53 -1.28 -5.42
CA GLU A 50 -18.46 -1.17 -6.54
C GLU A 50 -19.80 -0.69 -5.97
N ASN A 51 -20.16 0.58 -6.25
CA ASN A 51 -21.29 1.27 -5.62
C ASN A 51 -21.15 1.30 -4.09
N SER A 52 -22.00 0.54 -3.38
CA SER A 52 -21.99 0.38 -1.93
C SER A 52 -21.45 -0.99 -1.51
N ILE A 53 -20.99 -1.82 -2.45
CA ILE A 53 -20.48 -3.16 -2.15
C ILE A 53 -18.95 -3.11 -2.07
N LEU A 54 -18.44 -3.26 -0.85
CA LEU A 54 -17.01 -3.39 -0.57
C LEU A 54 -16.62 -4.86 -0.60
N LYS A 55 -15.74 -5.22 -1.52
CA LYS A 55 -15.15 -6.56 -1.63
C LYS A 55 -13.72 -6.50 -1.11
N ILE A 56 -13.41 -7.35 -0.13
CA ILE A 56 -12.07 -7.54 0.43
C ILE A 56 -11.77 -9.03 0.31
N MET A 57 -10.94 -9.39 -0.67
CA MET A 57 -10.67 -10.79 -1.01
C MET A 57 -11.98 -11.58 -1.23
N ASP A 58 -12.23 -12.60 -0.40
CA ASP A 58 -13.42 -13.46 -0.41
C ASP A 58 -14.61 -12.89 0.38
N LYS A 59 -14.42 -11.76 1.08
CA LYS A 59 -15.45 -11.12 1.89
C LYS A 59 -16.13 -9.99 1.15
N THR A 60 -17.44 -9.87 1.35
CA THR A 60 -18.27 -8.84 0.73
C THR A 60 -19.11 -8.15 1.81
N PHE A 61 -19.14 -6.82 1.78
CA PHE A 61 -19.88 -5.99 2.72
C PHE A 61 -20.75 -5.00 1.94
N ASN A 62 -22.03 -4.90 2.26
CA ASN A 62 -22.86 -3.79 1.79
C ASN A 62 -22.74 -2.62 2.78
N LEU A 63 -22.08 -1.55 2.35
CA LEU A 63 -21.82 -0.36 3.14
C LEU A 63 -23.08 0.41 3.54
N GLU A 64 -24.20 0.24 2.83
CA GLU A 64 -25.49 0.86 3.19
C GLU A 64 -26.11 0.26 4.46
N GLN A 65 -25.64 -0.90 4.91
CA GLN A 65 -26.08 -1.50 6.17
C GLN A 65 -25.46 -0.82 7.40
N PHE A 66 -24.52 0.10 7.19
CA PHE A 66 -23.80 0.78 8.25
C PHE A 66 -24.14 2.28 8.20
N GLU A 67 -24.53 2.83 9.35
CA GLU A 67 -24.76 4.27 9.48
C GLU A 67 -23.43 5.05 9.39
N LYS A 68 -22.36 4.49 9.96
CA LYS A 68 -21.03 5.09 10.01
C LYS A 68 -19.94 4.07 9.73
N ILE A 69 -18.89 4.52 9.06
CA ILE A 69 -17.72 3.70 8.74
C ILE A 69 -16.50 4.40 9.31
N TYR A 70 -15.77 3.71 10.18
CA TYR A 70 -14.59 4.25 10.84
C TYR A 70 -13.33 3.60 10.29
N PHE A 71 -12.28 4.39 10.10
CA PHE A 71 -10.98 3.90 9.67
C PHE A 71 -9.97 3.96 10.82
N ILE A 72 -9.40 2.82 11.20
CA ILE A 72 -8.38 2.74 12.25
C ILE A 72 -7.19 1.99 11.67
N ALA A 73 -6.03 2.63 11.66
CA ALA A 73 -4.79 1.98 11.26
C ALA A 73 -3.69 2.20 12.30
N GLY A 74 -2.83 1.21 12.48
CA GLY A 74 -1.67 1.32 13.34
C GLY A 74 -0.57 0.37 12.91
N GLY A 75 0.68 0.78 13.13
CA GLY A 75 1.86 -0.02 12.83
C GLY A 75 2.87 0.70 11.96
N LYS A 76 3.87 -0.04 11.46
CA LYS A 76 4.84 0.50 10.51
C LYS A 76 4.16 0.72 9.16
N SER A 77 4.40 1.86 8.53
CA SER A 77 3.89 2.19 7.20
C SER A 77 2.36 2.20 7.11
N SER A 78 1.67 2.41 8.24
CA SER A 78 0.20 2.49 8.25
C SER A 78 -0.34 3.68 7.47
N SER A 79 0.45 4.75 7.31
CA SER A 79 0.13 5.85 6.39
C SER A 79 -0.09 5.40 4.95
N HIS A 80 0.72 4.48 4.45
CA HIS A 80 0.61 3.99 3.06
C HIS A 80 -0.65 3.13 2.88
N MET A 81 -0.98 2.31 3.88
CA MET A 81 -2.24 1.56 3.91
C MET A 81 -3.45 2.50 3.97
N ALA A 82 -3.37 3.51 4.82
CA ALA A 82 -4.42 4.52 4.97
C ALA A 82 -4.68 5.25 3.66
N LYS A 83 -3.63 5.59 2.89
CA LYS A 83 -3.79 6.26 1.60
C LYS A 83 -4.59 5.41 0.61
N ALA A 84 -4.34 4.11 0.54
CA ALA A 84 -5.08 3.22 -0.33
C ALA A 84 -6.57 3.18 0.04
N PHE A 85 -6.91 3.07 1.33
CA PHE A 85 -8.30 3.07 1.79
C PHE A 85 -8.98 4.43 1.63
N GLU A 86 -8.26 5.54 1.83
CA GLU A 86 -8.76 6.89 1.57
C GLU A 86 -9.22 7.02 0.11
N GLU A 87 -8.44 6.52 -0.84
CA GLU A 87 -8.81 6.56 -2.25
C GLU A 87 -9.94 5.59 -2.62
N ILE A 88 -10.01 4.41 -1.99
CA ILE A 88 -11.02 3.40 -2.29
C ILE A 88 -12.39 3.80 -1.70
N LEU A 89 -12.42 4.20 -0.44
CA LEU A 89 -13.66 4.45 0.29
C LEU A 89 -14.06 5.93 0.26
N GLY A 90 -13.10 6.84 0.13
CA GLY A 90 -13.36 8.28 0.03
C GLY A 90 -14.22 8.80 1.17
N GLU A 91 -15.26 9.54 0.80
CA GLU A 91 -16.22 10.16 1.72
C GLU A 91 -17.11 9.16 2.47
N LYS A 92 -17.07 7.86 2.12
CA LYS A 92 -17.78 6.84 2.89
C LYS A 92 -17.16 6.64 4.27
N ILE A 93 -15.89 6.99 4.47
CA ILE A 93 -15.27 6.97 5.81
C ILE A 93 -15.75 8.21 6.57
N SER A 94 -16.45 7.98 7.68
CA SER A 94 -16.98 9.02 8.54
C SER A 94 -15.87 9.72 9.34
N GLU A 95 -15.00 8.94 9.98
CA GLU A 95 -13.87 9.43 10.76
C GLU A 95 -12.74 8.39 10.74
N GLY A 96 -11.51 8.81 11.03
CA GLY A 96 -10.42 7.85 11.16
C GLY A 96 -9.20 8.35 11.92
N ILE A 97 -8.30 7.43 12.23
CA ILE A 97 -7.03 7.68 12.89
C ILE A 97 -5.96 6.71 12.39
N VAL A 98 -4.74 7.21 12.24
CA VAL A 98 -3.57 6.43 11.89
C VAL A 98 -2.55 6.57 13.02
N VAL A 99 -1.95 5.48 13.47
CA VAL A 99 -0.90 5.52 14.52
C VAL A 99 0.39 4.96 13.95
N GLU A 100 1.33 5.86 13.65
CA GLU A 100 2.64 5.52 13.07
C GLU A 100 3.80 6.14 13.88
N LYS A 101 5.00 5.57 13.73
CA LYS A 101 6.23 6.16 14.27
C LYS A 101 6.43 7.57 13.71
N ARG A 102 6.72 8.53 14.60
CA ARG A 102 7.01 9.93 14.23
C ARG A 102 8.10 10.02 13.15
N GLY A 103 7.88 10.86 12.15
CA GLY A 103 8.82 11.13 11.05
C GLY A 103 8.82 10.08 9.93
N TYR A 104 7.94 9.08 9.98
CA TYR A 104 7.83 8.05 8.94
C TYR A 104 6.68 8.31 7.95
N CYS A 105 5.69 9.10 8.33
CA CYS A 105 4.67 9.53 7.37
C CYS A 105 5.23 10.66 6.50
N SER A 106 5.28 10.42 5.20
CA SER A 106 5.64 11.39 4.16
C SER A 106 4.50 11.64 3.18
N ILE A 107 3.28 11.19 3.52
CA ILE A 107 2.11 11.19 2.63
C ILE A 107 1.03 12.08 3.22
N ASP A 108 0.40 12.88 2.36
CA ASP A 108 -0.76 13.67 2.73
C ASP A 108 -2.00 12.76 2.90
N LEU A 109 -2.58 12.79 4.09
CA LEU A 109 -3.68 11.95 4.53
C LEU A 109 -4.77 12.81 5.15
N LYS A 110 -6.03 12.45 4.88
CA LYS A 110 -7.21 13.07 5.50
C LYS A 110 -7.36 12.70 6.97
N PHE A 111 -6.65 11.68 7.44
CA PHE A 111 -6.73 11.20 8.81
C PHE A 111 -5.65 11.84 9.69
N PRO A 112 -5.97 12.16 10.95
CA PRO A 112 -4.94 12.47 11.94
C PRO A 112 -3.95 11.29 12.11
N ILE A 113 -2.68 11.64 12.31
CA ILE A 113 -1.54 10.74 12.60
C ILE A 113 -0.92 11.04 13.95
#